data_AF-A0A4D4KZZ9-F1
#
_entry.id   AF-A0A4D4KZZ9-F1
#
_cell.length_a   1.000
_cell.length_b   1.000
_cell.length_c   1.000
_cell.angle_alpha   90.00
_cell.angle_beta   90.00
_cell.angle_gamma   90.00
#
_symmetry.space_group_name_H-M   'P 1'
#
loop_
_entity.id
_entity.type
_entity.pdbx_description
1 polymer ?
#
loop_
_entity_poly.entity_id
_entity_poly.type
_entity_poly.pdbx_seq_one_letter_code
_entity_poly.pdbx_strand_id
1 'polypeptide(L)'
;MTSDQHSFSDQHPFPTRRMDMALPGGGRAVGPERAGDVPQVADVPQVADVPHVLYVRFHPAPGEDVYQGLLTLLGEVTPVVEALPPDAALADVRGALRYFGRDAAGLAEIVRVRALARYGVDCTVGVAANPLLARMAAHEAQEDQGAQGAQESGAVRAVPGDPDAVAAFLARKPPIALPGVGPATARTLSAYGLDSAARIAAAPLSTLQRILGAATARRVHAWARGIDPAPVTPNAPARAMGAEHRFRRDELDPVRRRRALLTLADGLGVRLRTSGQVAAAISLTVRYADRSTTTRTRTLTEPTAHTPALTAAAYALHDALGLQRARVRSVALRVEGLTDAGLASHQLTFDPADEKSRRLEAAADRARARFGVSAVRPAGFLDVA
;
A
#
# COMPACT_ATOMS: atom_id res chain seq x y z
N MET A 1 34.10 2.28 64.60
CA MET A 1 34.59 0.95 64.15
C MET A 1 34.41 0.93 62.64
N THR A 2 35.32 1.58 61.91
CA THR A 2 36.40 0.94 61.11
C THR A 2 35.80 0.11 59.98
N SER A 3 35.90 0.50 58.70
CA SER A 3 37.14 0.53 57.91
C SER A 3 36.87 1.34 56.63
N ASP A 4 37.66 2.37 56.34
CA ASP A 4 38.92 2.40 55.58
C ASP A 4 38.76 2.45 54.07
N GLN A 5 39.15 3.63 53.56
CA GLN A 5 39.49 3.93 52.18
C GLN A 5 40.78 3.21 51.82
N HIS A 6 40.88 2.62 50.63
CA HIS A 6 42.14 2.49 49.91
C HIS A 6 41.93 2.81 48.43
N SER A 7 42.62 3.86 48.02
CA SER A 7 42.88 4.27 46.65
C SER A 7 44.22 3.65 46.26
N PHE A 8 44.35 2.97 45.13
CA PHE A 8 45.63 2.86 44.44
C PHE A 8 45.42 2.64 42.93
N SER A 9 45.96 3.60 42.19
CA SER A 9 46.19 3.65 40.75
C SER A 9 46.99 2.45 40.24
N ASP A 10 46.73 2.00 39.01
CA ASP A 10 47.79 1.85 38.01
C ASP A 10 47.28 1.56 36.58
N GLN A 11 48.14 1.93 35.60
CA GLN A 11 48.17 1.52 34.17
C GLN A 11 47.51 2.41 33.09
N HIS A 12 48.31 3.37 32.58
CA HIS A 12 48.43 3.75 31.17
C HIS A 12 49.48 2.84 30.45
N PRO A 13 49.75 2.93 29.13
CA PRO A 13 48.88 3.16 27.96
C PRO A 13 49.15 2.14 26.81
N PHE A 14 48.23 2.06 25.83
CA PHE A 14 48.40 1.28 24.59
C PHE A 14 49.33 1.98 23.58
N PRO A 15 50.23 1.26 22.87
CA PRO A 15 51.15 1.85 21.90
C PRO A 15 50.55 1.94 20.48
N THR A 16 50.61 3.14 19.89
CA THR A 16 50.43 3.39 18.45
C THR A 16 51.64 2.88 17.65
N ARG A 17 51.42 1.92 16.75
CA ARG A 17 52.39 1.52 15.72
C ARG A 17 52.17 2.34 14.44
N ARG A 18 53.16 3.17 14.11
CA ARG A 18 53.43 3.70 12.76
C ARG A 18 53.81 2.53 11.85
N MET A 19 53.20 2.46 10.68
CA MET A 19 53.72 1.70 9.54
C MET A 19 54.15 2.69 8.46
N ASP A 20 55.46 2.76 8.24
CA ASP A 20 56.06 3.26 7.02
C ASP A 20 55.81 2.25 5.90
N MET A 21 55.33 2.71 4.73
CA MET A 21 55.40 1.91 3.52
C MET A 21 55.72 2.81 2.32
N ALA A 22 56.84 2.48 1.70
CA ALA A 22 57.48 3.17 0.60
C ALA A 22 56.69 3.08 -0.71
N LEU A 23 56.77 4.16 -1.49
CA LEU A 23 56.44 4.20 -2.92
C LEU A 23 57.49 3.44 -3.73
N PRO A 24 57.12 2.93 -4.92
CA PRO A 24 57.76 3.49 -6.11
C PRO A 24 56.77 3.78 -7.24
N GLY A 25 57.02 4.89 -7.94
CA GLY A 25 56.33 5.27 -9.17
C GLY A 25 56.90 4.58 -10.42
N GLY A 26 56.14 4.67 -11.51
CA GLY A 26 56.58 4.28 -12.85
C GLY A 26 55.41 3.98 -13.78
N GLY A 27 54.90 5.00 -14.47
CA GLY A 27 53.78 4.89 -15.39
C GLY A 27 54.09 4.12 -16.67
N ARG A 28 53.06 3.52 -17.27
CA ARG A 28 53.04 3.18 -18.69
C ARG A 28 51.62 3.23 -19.25
N ALA A 29 51.54 3.72 -20.49
CA ALA A 29 50.36 4.20 -21.19
C ALA A 29 49.31 3.12 -21.54
N VAL A 30 48.07 3.60 -21.62
CA VAL A 30 46.82 2.91 -21.96
C VAL A 30 46.75 2.57 -23.46
N GLY A 31 46.39 1.33 -23.77
CA GLY A 31 45.87 0.89 -25.08
C GLY A 31 44.45 0.33 -24.92
N PRO A 32 43.58 0.38 -25.95
CA PRO A 32 42.16 0.11 -25.78
C PRO A 32 41.89 -1.40 -25.69
N GLU A 33 41.49 -1.87 -24.52
CA GLU A 33 40.96 -3.22 -24.36
C GLU A 33 39.54 -3.31 -24.91
N ARG A 34 39.35 -4.36 -25.73
CA ARG A 34 38.11 -4.71 -26.41
C ARG A 34 36.99 -4.93 -25.40
N ALA A 35 35.79 -4.48 -25.76
CA ALA A 35 34.56 -4.77 -25.04
C ALA A 35 34.39 -6.29 -24.88
N GLY A 36 34.73 -6.79 -23.70
CA GLY A 36 34.44 -8.15 -23.27
C GLY A 36 32.96 -8.28 -22.96
N ASP A 37 32.38 -9.35 -23.49
CA ASP A 37 31.02 -9.83 -23.19
C ASP A 37 30.74 -9.73 -21.68
N VAL A 38 29.69 -8.99 -21.34
CA VAL A 38 29.10 -9.07 -20.00
C VAL A 38 28.44 -10.43 -19.93
N PRO A 39 28.85 -11.35 -19.02
CA PRO A 39 28.22 -12.65 -18.94
C PRO A 39 26.75 -12.46 -18.63
N GLN A 40 25.88 -12.97 -19.52
CA GLN A 40 24.46 -13.13 -19.23
C GLN A 40 24.36 -13.89 -17.92
N VAL A 41 23.68 -13.30 -16.94
CA VAL A 41 23.34 -13.96 -15.69
C VAL A 41 22.58 -15.23 -16.06
N ALA A 42 23.23 -16.38 -15.93
CA ALA A 42 22.61 -17.67 -16.15
C ALA A 42 21.37 -17.77 -15.25
N ASP A 43 20.25 -18.20 -15.84
CA ASP A 43 18.99 -18.43 -15.12
C ASP A 43 19.27 -19.43 -13.99
N VAL A 44 19.26 -18.94 -12.75
CA VAL A 44 19.34 -19.80 -11.57
C VAL A 44 18.06 -20.64 -11.57
N PRO A 45 18.13 -21.98 -11.52
CA PRO A 45 16.94 -22.81 -11.50
C PRO A 45 16.07 -22.40 -10.31
N GLN A 46 14.86 -21.91 -10.61
CA GLN A 46 13.90 -21.51 -9.59
C GLN A 46 13.43 -22.76 -8.86
N VAL A 47 13.91 -22.96 -7.63
CA VAL A 47 13.46 -24.02 -6.75
C VAL A 47 11.97 -23.80 -6.48
N ALA A 48 11.16 -24.86 -6.60
CA ALA A 48 9.73 -24.80 -6.28
C ALA A 48 9.53 -24.28 -4.85
N ASP A 49 8.88 -23.12 -4.71
CA ASP A 49 8.65 -22.49 -3.42
C ASP A 49 7.28 -22.87 -2.88
N VAL A 50 7.23 -23.49 -1.70
CA VAL A 50 5.97 -23.98 -1.11
C VAL A 50 5.02 -22.80 -0.92
N PRO A 51 3.78 -22.81 -1.48
CA PRO A 51 2.84 -21.71 -1.28
C PRO A 51 2.59 -21.44 0.20
N HIS A 52 2.75 -20.18 0.61
CA HIS A 52 2.71 -19.77 2.01
C HIS A 52 2.17 -18.35 2.22
N VAL A 53 1.90 -17.59 1.15
CA VAL A 53 1.30 -16.27 1.24
C VAL A 53 -0.19 -16.35 0.99
N LEU A 54 -0.97 -15.79 1.90
CA LEU A 54 -2.41 -15.62 1.78
C LEU A 54 -2.69 -14.15 1.46
N TYR A 55 -3.41 -13.88 0.37
CA TYR A 55 -4.09 -12.61 0.16
C TYR A 55 -5.57 -12.82 0.44
N VAL A 56 -6.08 -12.18 1.49
CA VAL A 56 -7.44 -12.34 1.99
C VAL A 56 -8.22 -11.06 1.66
N ARG A 57 -9.30 -11.19 0.91
CA ARG A 57 -10.22 -10.10 0.59
C ARG A 57 -11.59 -10.35 1.19
N PHE A 58 -12.08 -9.41 1.97
CA PHE A 58 -13.28 -9.51 2.80
C PHE A 58 -14.51 -8.95 2.08
N HIS A 59 -15.62 -9.70 2.09
CA HIS A 59 -16.86 -9.35 1.40
C HIS A 59 -18.09 -9.55 2.28
N PRO A 60 -18.97 -8.54 2.39
CA PRO A 60 -18.79 -7.16 1.91
C PRO A 60 -17.62 -6.45 2.63
N ALA A 61 -17.22 -5.27 2.16
CA ALA A 61 -16.17 -4.50 2.82
C ALA A 61 -16.55 -4.23 4.29
N PRO A 62 -15.75 -4.69 5.26
CA PRO A 62 -16.10 -4.58 6.67
C PRO A 62 -15.99 -3.13 7.17
N GLY A 63 -16.76 -2.81 8.21
CA GLY A 63 -16.51 -1.59 9.01
C GLY A 63 -15.20 -1.69 9.80
N GLU A 64 -14.70 -0.56 10.29
CA GLU A 64 -13.38 -0.47 10.96
C GLU A 64 -13.25 -1.47 12.12
N ASP A 65 -14.24 -1.56 13.03
CA ASP A 65 -14.18 -2.47 14.18
C ASP A 65 -14.13 -3.95 13.76
N VAL A 66 -14.93 -4.31 12.75
CA VAL A 66 -14.95 -5.68 12.19
C VAL A 66 -13.64 -5.98 11.48
N TYR A 67 -13.07 -5.01 10.76
CA TYR A 67 -11.78 -5.14 10.09
C TYR A 67 -10.65 -5.41 11.10
N GLN A 68 -10.62 -4.69 12.23
CA GLN A 68 -9.65 -4.96 13.30
C GLN A 68 -9.83 -6.35 13.92
N GLY A 69 -11.09 -6.80 14.09
CA GLY A 69 -11.38 -8.17 14.50
C GLY A 69 -10.88 -9.22 13.52
N LEU A 70 -11.05 -8.99 12.21
CA LEU A 70 -10.55 -9.86 11.15
C LEU A 70 -9.02 -9.90 11.08
N LEU A 71 -8.34 -8.78 11.31
CA LEU A 71 -6.88 -8.75 11.44
C LEU A 71 -6.41 -9.52 12.68
N THR A 72 -7.13 -9.41 13.80
CA THR A 72 -6.86 -10.20 15.00
C THR A 72 -7.01 -11.70 14.74
N LEU A 73 -8.06 -12.10 14.00
CA LEU A 73 -8.26 -13.48 13.56
C LEU A 73 -7.10 -14.00 12.70
N LEU A 74 -6.57 -13.20 11.78
CA LEU A 74 -5.37 -13.55 11.01
C LEU A 74 -4.14 -13.70 11.93
N GLY A 75 -4.03 -12.82 12.93
CA GLY A 75 -3.01 -12.86 13.98
C GLY A 75 -3.01 -14.15 14.81
N GLU A 76 -4.17 -14.81 14.97
CA GLU A 76 -4.27 -16.14 15.61
C GLU A 76 -3.62 -17.26 14.77
N VAL A 77 -3.48 -17.06 13.46
CA VAL A 77 -2.87 -18.03 12.53
C VAL A 77 -1.38 -17.73 12.34
N THR A 78 -1.04 -16.46 12.12
CA THR A 78 0.35 -16.03 11.93
C THR A 78 0.56 -14.62 12.47
N PRO A 79 1.71 -14.31 13.10
CA PRO A 79 2.04 -12.94 13.48
C PRO A 79 2.43 -12.08 12.26
N VAL A 80 2.67 -12.67 11.09
CA VAL A 80 3.14 -11.95 9.89
C VAL A 80 1.95 -11.51 9.05
N VAL A 81 1.27 -10.44 9.48
CA VAL A 81 0.06 -9.91 8.82
C VAL A 81 0.24 -8.44 8.42
N GLU A 82 0.03 -8.14 7.15
CA GLU A 82 0.02 -6.80 6.58
C GLU A 82 -1.42 -6.37 6.27
N ALA A 83 -1.89 -5.32 6.94
CA ALA A 83 -3.20 -4.74 6.70
C ALA A 83 -3.25 -3.98 5.36
N LEU A 84 -4.24 -4.29 4.53
CA LEU A 84 -4.51 -3.62 3.25
C LEU A 84 -5.94 -3.04 3.23
N PRO A 85 -6.20 -1.94 3.98
CA PRO A 85 -7.53 -1.36 4.05
C PRO A 85 -8.02 -0.90 2.65
N PRO A 86 -9.33 -0.93 2.41
CA PRO A 86 -10.41 -1.09 3.40
C PRO A 86 -10.84 -2.54 3.66
N ASP A 87 -10.55 -3.46 2.74
CA ASP A 87 -11.22 -4.77 2.68
C ASP A 87 -10.24 -5.94 2.50
N ALA A 88 -8.94 -5.75 2.64
CA ALA A 88 -7.98 -6.82 2.40
C ALA A 88 -6.86 -6.91 3.44
N ALA A 89 -6.16 -8.04 3.45
CA ALA A 89 -4.93 -8.25 4.20
C ALA A 89 -4.03 -9.25 3.47
N LEU A 90 -2.73 -9.16 3.72
CA LEU A 90 -1.77 -10.21 3.38
C LEU A 90 -1.33 -10.90 4.67
N ALA A 91 -1.12 -12.21 4.61
CA ALA A 91 -0.58 -12.99 5.71
C ALA A 91 0.46 -13.99 5.18
N ASP A 92 1.63 -14.04 5.79
CA ASP A 92 2.62 -15.09 5.54
C ASP A 92 2.44 -16.20 6.57
N VAL A 93 1.96 -17.36 6.13
CA VAL A 93 1.70 -18.52 6.99
C VAL A 93 2.82 -19.55 6.97
N ARG A 94 4.00 -19.24 6.41
CA ARG A 94 5.14 -20.17 6.32
C ARG A 94 5.50 -20.79 7.67
N GLY A 95 5.51 -19.99 8.74
CA GLY A 95 5.77 -20.45 10.11
C GLY A 95 4.61 -21.24 10.74
N ALA A 96 3.40 -21.07 10.23
CA ALA A 96 2.18 -21.69 10.76
C ALA A 96 1.90 -23.08 10.17
N LEU A 97 2.38 -23.37 8.94
CA LEU A 97 2.11 -24.63 8.22
C LEU A 97 2.39 -25.87 9.09
N ARG A 98 3.57 -25.92 9.72
CA ARG A 98 3.98 -27.05 10.57
C ARG A 98 3.18 -27.13 11.87
N TYR A 99 2.86 -26.00 12.49
CA TYR A 99 2.12 -25.95 13.76
C TYR A 99 0.68 -26.48 13.59
N PHE A 100 0.01 -26.08 12.51
CA PHE A 100 -1.35 -26.53 12.21
C PHE A 100 -1.41 -27.87 11.47
N GLY A 101 -0.29 -28.39 10.97
CA GLY A 101 -0.23 -29.62 10.19
C GLY A 101 -1.06 -29.54 8.89
N ARG A 102 -1.10 -28.35 8.27
CA ARG A 102 -1.90 -28.06 7.07
C ARG A 102 -1.08 -27.27 6.05
N ASP A 103 -1.45 -27.40 4.79
CA ASP A 103 -0.96 -26.52 3.74
C ASP A 103 -1.62 -25.13 3.81
N ALA A 104 -1.10 -24.18 3.03
CA ALA A 104 -1.59 -22.81 3.05
C ALA A 104 -3.06 -22.71 2.57
N ALA A 105 -3.50 -23.57 1.65
CA ALA A 105 -4.89 -23.65 1.21
C ALA A 105 -5.82 -24.12 2.35
N GLY A 106 -5.41 -25.14 3.11
CA GLY A 106 -6.15 -25.59 4.29
C GLY A 106 -6.22 -24.55 5.40
N LEU A 107 -5.17 -23.72 5.58
CA LEU A 107 -5.21 -22.57 6.48
C LEU A 107 -6.13 -21.45 5.98
N ALA A 108 -6.13 -21.17 4.68
CA ALA A 108 -7.03 -20.20 4.07
C ALA A 108 -8.50 -20.56 4.31
N GLU A 109 -8.88 -21.83 4.16
CA GLU A 109 -10.23 -22.30 4.47
C GLU A 109 -10.59 -22.14 5.95
N ILE A 110 -9.65 -22.41 6.87
CA ILE A 110 -9.86 -22.17 8.31
C ILE A 110 -10.13 -20.68 8.57
N VAL A 111 -9.31 -19.80 7.99
CA VAL A 111 -9.48 -18.34 8.11
C VAL A 111 -10.86 -17.94 7.60
N ARG A 112 -11.27 -18.43 6.43
CA ARG A 112 -12.57 -18.12 5.82
C ARG A 112 -13.74 -18.57 6.69
N VAL A 113 -13.74 -19.83 7.13
CA VAL A 113 -14.80 -20.38 8.00
C VAL A 113 -14.89 -19.59 9.31
N ARG A 114 -13.75 -19.24 9.92
CA ARG A 114 -13.73 -18.46 11.16
C ARG A 114 -14.18 -17.01 10.96
N ALA A 115 -13.81 -16.37 9.85
CA ALA A 115 -14.25 -15.02 9.52
C ALA A 115 -15.78 -14.98 9.37
N LEU A 116 -16.33 -15.95 8.64
CA LEU A 116 -17.77 -16.08 8.45
C LEU A 116 -18.49 -16.37 9.78
N ALA A 117 -17.99 -17.32 10.57
CA ALA A 117 -18.63 -17.73 11.82
C ALA A 117 -18.59 -16.66 12.93
N ARG A 118 -17.49 -15.90 13.04
CA ARG A 118 -17.30 -14.92 14.12
C ARG A 118 -17.78 -13.52 13.76
N TYR A 119 -17.68 -13.12 12.49
CA TYR A 119 -17.93 -11.75 12.05
C TYR A 119 -19.01 -11.64 10.97
N GLY A 120 -19.54 -12.76 10.46
CA GLY A 120 -20.51 -12.74 9.36
C GLY A 120 -19.92 -12.24 8.04
N VAL A 121 -18.60 -12.25 7.90
CA VAL A 121 -17.88 -11.76 6.73
C VAL A 121 -17.29 -12.95 5.99
N ASP A 122 -17.71 -13.14 4.74
CA ASP A 122 -17.07 -14.12 3.86
C ASP A 122 -15.80 -13.52 3.25
N CYS A 123 -14.89 -14.36 2.77
CA CYS A 123 -13.68 -13.88 2.12
C CYS A 123 -13.27 -14.72 0.92
N THR A 124 -12.67 -14.03 -0.06
CA THR A 124 -11.94 -14.68 -1.14
C THR A 124 -10.47 -14.67 -0.80
N VAL A 125 -9.82 -15.85 -0.83
CA VAL A 125 -8.42 -16.02 -0.47
C VAL A 125 -7.63 -16.55 -1.65
N GLY A 126 -6.61 -15.80 -2.03
CA GLY A 126 -5.60 -16.27 -2.98
C GLY A 126 -4.39 -16.80 -2.23
N VAL A 127 -3.88 -17.96 -2.62
CA VAL A 127 -2.76 -18.65 -1.98
C VAL A 127 -1.65 -18.83 -3.00
N ALA A 128 -0.44 -18.37 -2.70
CA ALA A 128 0.71 -18.54 -3.59
C ALA A 128 2.06 -18.46 -2.86
N ALA A 129 3.15 -18.57 -3.60
CA ALA A 129 4.51 -18.41 -3.10
C ALA A 129 4.88 -16.93 -2.79
N ASN A 130 4.15 -15.95 -3.32
CA ASN A 130 4.44 -14.54 -3.08
C ASN A 130 3.18 -13.66 -3.15
N PRO A 131 3.24 -12.40 -2.66
CA PRO A 131 2.08 -11.50 -2.63
C PRO A 131 1.49 -11.17 -4.01
N LEU A 132 2.31 -11.06 -5.05
CA LEU A 132 1.86 -10.81 -6.42
C LEU A 132 0.92 -11.91 -6.90
N LEU A 133 1.38 -13.16 -6.85
CA LEU A 133 0.62 -14.32 -7.31
C LEU A 133 -0.62 -14.56 -6.43
N ALA A 134 -0.50 -14.37 -5.11
CA ALA A 134 -1.63 -14.52 -4.19
C ALA A 134 -2.76 -13.51 -4.52
N ARG A 135 -2.43 -12.24 -4.80
CA ARG A 135 -3.42 -11.25 -5.23
C ARG A 135 -4.09 -11.62 -6.55
N MET A 136 -3.31 -12.10 -7.54
CA MET A 136 -3.84 -12.52 -8.83
C MET A 136 -4.77 -13.73 -8.69
N ALA A 137 -4.39 -14.70 -7.86
CA ALA A 137 -5.19 -15.89 -7.57
C ALA A 137 -6.56 -15.55 -6.98
N ALA A 138 -6.59 -14.60 -6.03
CA ALA A 138 -7.85 -14.12 -5.46
C ALA A 138 -8.71 -13.38 -6.49
N HIS A 139 -8.11 -12.51 -7.30
CA HIS A 139 -8.84 -11.76 -8.33
C HIS A 139 -9.52 -12.68 -9.34
N GLU A 140 -8.82 -13.72 -9.80
CA GLU A 140 -9.39 -14.71 -10.71
C GLU A 140 -10.52 -15.53 -10.06
N ALA A 141 -10.38 -15.88 -8.79
CA ALA A 141 -11.47 -16.53 -8.06
C ALA A 141 -12.74 -15.67 -8.01
N GLN A 142 -12.61 -14.35 -7.87
CA GLN A 142 -13.76 -13.43 -7.92
C GLN A 142 -14.38 -13.32 -9.31
N GLU A 143 -13.55 -13.30 -10.36
CA GLU A 143 -14.03 -13.24 -11.75
C GLU A 143 -14.80 -14.51 -12.14
N ASP A 144 -14.28 -15.69 -11.79
CA ASP A 144 -14.93 -16.98 -12.03
C ASP A 144 -16.33 -17.01 -11.39
N GLN A 145 -16.47 -16.50 -10.16
CA GLN A 145 -17.75 -16.43 -9.45
C GLN A 145 -18.73 -15.44 -10.06
N GLY A 146 -18.24 -14.27 -10.48
CA GLY A 146 -19.06 -13.26 -11.16
C GLY A 146 -19.63 -13.80 -12.47
N ALA A 147 -18.86 -14.61 -13.20
CA ALA A 147 -19.35 -15.30 -14.40
C ALA A 147 -20.39 -16.40 -14.09
N GLN A 148 -20.33 -16.99 -12.89
CA GLN A 148 -21.24 -18.06 -12.43
C GLN A 148 -22.49 -17.54 -11.71
N GLY A 149 -22.68 -16.22 -11.62
CA GLY A 149 -23.84 -15.59 -10.97
C GLY A 149 -23.83 -15.66 -9.44
N ALA A 150 -22.72 -16.13 -8.83
CA ALA A 150 -22.55 -16.29 -7.38
C ALA A 150 -21.63 -15.20 -6.81
N GLN A 151 -21.94 -13.93 -7.11
CA GLN A 151 -21.12 -12.73 -6.84
C GLN A 151 -20.69 -12.54 -5.36
N GLU A 152 -21.21 -13.34 -4.42
CA GLU A 152 -21.08 -13.11 -2.97
C GLU A 152 -20.60 -14.33 -2.16
N SER A 153 -20.25 -15.47 -2.78
CA SER A 153 -19.69 -16.61 -2.05
C SER A 153 -18.17 -16.55 -2.02
N GLY A 154 -17.54 -16.63 -0.85
CA GLY A 154 -16.09 -16.70 -0.73
C GLY A 154 -15.50 -17.98 -1.35
N ALA A 155 -14.26 -17.89 -1.83
CA ALA A 155 -13.52 -19.03 -2.35
C ALA A 155 -12.04 -18.95 -2.01
N VAL A 156 -11.38 -20.11 -2.03
CA VAL A 156 -9.93 -20.23 -1.93
C VAL A 156 -9.39 -20.69 -3.29
N ARG A 157 -8.40 -19.96 -3.82
CA ARG A 157 -7.66 -20.35 -5.02
C ARG A 157 -6.17 -20.37 -4.75
N ALA A 158 -5.54 -21.51 -4.98
CA ALA A 158 -4.11 -21.71 -4.83
C ALA A 158 -3.39 -21.77 -6.19
N VAL A 159 -2.25 -21.10 -6.27
CA VAL A 159 -1.27 -21.23 -7.36
C VAL A 159 -0.13 -22.10 -6.83
N PRO A 160 0.17 -23.25 -7.48
CA PRO A 160 1.29 -24.08 -7.09
C PRO A 160 2.63 -23.33 -7.17
N GLY A 161 3.59 -23.75 -6.35
CA GLY A 161 4.92 -23.16 -6.30
C GLY A 161 5.89 -23.56 -7.40
N ASP A 162 5.48 -24.52 -8.24
CA ASP A 162 6.28 -25.03 -9.35
C ASP A 162 6.40 -23.98 -10.48
N PRO A 163 7.61 -23.72 -11.02
CA PRO A 163 7.80 -22.70 -12.05
C PRO A 163 6.95 -22.90 -13.31
N ASP A 164 6.73 -24.13 -13.75
CA ASP A 164 5.93 -24.40 -14.96
C ASP A 164 4.44 -24.12 -14.69
N ALA A 165 3.96 -24.46 -13.49
CA ALA A 165 2.61 -24.13 -13.06
C ALA A 165 2.40 -22.60 -12.94
N VAL A 166 3.39 -21.87 -12.40
CA VAL A 166 3.35 -20.40 -12.32
C VAL A 166 3.35 -19.78 -13.73
N ALA A 167 4.22 -20.27 -14.62
CA ALA A 167 4.26 -19.80 -16.00
C ALA A 167 2.93 -20.06 -16.73
N ALA A 168 2.34 -21.24 -16.55
CA ALA A 168 1.03 -21.59 -17.12
C ALA A 168 -0.10 -20.69 -16.59
N PHE A 169 -0.11 -20.42 -15.28
CA PHE A 169 -1.07 -19.50 -14.65
C PHE A 169 -0.98 -18.09 -15.23
N LEU A 170 0.24 -17.58 -15.47
CA LEU A 170 0.46 -16.24 -15.99
C LEU A 170 0.28 -16.12 -17.50
N ALA A 171 0.44 -17.20 -18.27
CA ALA A 171 0.67 -17.15 -19.71
C ALA A 171 -0.31 -16.28 -20.50
N ARG A 172 -1.60 -16.33 -20.14
CA ARG A 172 -2.69 -15.61 -20.83
C ARG A 172 -3.16 -14.36 -20.10
N LYS A 173 -2.55 -14.00 -18.97
CA LYS A 173 -2.97 -12.83 -18.19
C LYS A 173 -2.61 -11.55 -18.93
N PRO A 174 -3.54 -10.61 -19.13
CA PRO A 174 -3.24 -9.34 -19.77
C PRO A 174 -2.34 -8.50 -18.85
N PRO A 175 -1.60 -7.49 -19.38
CA PRO A 175 -0.68 -6.69 -18.59
C PRO A 175 -1.36 -5.99 -17.40
N ILE A 176 -2.62 -5.57 -17.59
CA ILE A 176 -3.44 -4.91 -16.57
C ILE A 176 -3.76 -5.81 -15.36
N ALA A 177 -3.66 -7.14 -15.52
CA ALA A 177 -3.87 -8.09 -14.43
C ALA A 177 -2.67 -8.19 -13.49
N LEU A 178 -1.49 -7.69 -13.87
CA LEU A 178 -0.31 -7.67 -13.00
C LEU A 178 -0.47 -6.55 -11.95
N PRO A 179 -0.51 -6.86 -10.64
CA PRO A 179 -0.60 -5.84 -9.59
C PRO A 179 0.47 -4.75 -9.74
N GLY A 180 0.04 -3.49 -9.83
CA GLY A 180 0.92 -2.33 -10.00
C GLY A 180 1.13 -1.88 -11.45
N VAL A 181 0.63 -2.62 -12.44
CA VAL A 181 0.52 -2.14 -13.83
C VAL A 181 -0.79 -1.36 -14.00
N GLY A 182 -0.70 -0.05 -14.24
CA GLY A 182 -1.87 0.79 -14.47
C GLY A 182 -2.39 0.75 -15.92
N PRO A 183 -3.59 1.30 -16.20
CA PRO A 183 -4.20 1.32 -17.54
C PRO A 183 -3.33 2.00 -18.60
N ALA A 184 -2.57 3.02 -18.23
CA ALA A 184 -1.64 3.69 -19.15
C ALA A 184 -0.52 2.74 -19.58
N THR A 185 0.19 2.15 -18.61
CA THR A 185 1.26 1.18 -18.85
C THR A 185 0.78 -0.02 -19.65
N ALA A 186 -0.40 -0.57 -19.29
CA ALA A 186 -0.98 -1.70 -20.01
C ALA A 186 -1.31 -1.37 -21.47
N ARG A 187 -1.88 -0.18 -21.73
CA ARG A 187 -2.15 0.30 -23.11
C ARG A 187 -0.85 0.48 -23.89
N THR A 188 0.17 1.07 -23.29
CA THR A 188 1.48 1.23 -23.93
C THR A 188 2.06 -0.12 -24.30
N LEU A 189 2.13 -1.08 -23.37
CA LEU A 189 2.64 -2.43 -23.65
C LEU A 189 1.85 -3.13 -24.77
N SER A 190 0.52 -3.05 -24.72
CA SER A 190 -0.36 -3.66 -25.72
C SER A 190 -0.15 -3.04 -27.12
N ALA A 191 0.11 -1.74 -27.22
CA ALA A 191 0.42 -1.06 -28.47
C ALA A 191 1.73 -1.56 -29.13
N TYR A 192 2.64 -2.14 -28.34
CA TYR A 192 3.86 -2.80 -28.83
C TYR A 192 3.69 -4.33 -29.00
N GLY A 193 2.46 -4.86 -28.96
CA GLY A 193 2.18 -6.29 -29.10
C GLY A 193 2.43 -7.13 -27.84
N LEU A 194 2.77 -6.48 -26.72
CA LEU A 194 2.99 -7.10 -25.41
C LEU A 194 1.68 -7.15 -24.63
N ASP A 195 0.72 -7.90 -25.15
CA ASP A 195 -0.67 -8.02 -24.67
C ASP A 195 -0.89 -9.16 -23.66
N SER A 196 0.16 -9.89 -23.28
CA SER A 196 0.11 -10.95 -22.27
C SER A 196 1.37 -10.99 -21.41
N ALA A 197 1.25 -11.51 -20.18
CA ALA A 197 2.38 -11.70 -19.29
C ALA A 197 3.44 -12.64 -19.91
N ALA A 198 3.04 -13.69 -20.65
CA ALA A 198 4.01 -14.53 -21.37
C ALA A 198 4.84 -13.72 -22.38
N ARG A 199 4.21 -12.84 -23.16
CA ARG A 199 4.95 -12.00 -24.13
C ARG A 199 5.85 -10.99 -23.44
N ILE A 200 5.40 -10.41 -22.33
CA ILE A 200 6.24 -9.51 -21.51
C ILE A 200 7.43 -10.26 -20.94
N ALA A 201 7.23 -11.48 -20.44
CA ALA A 201 8.31 -12.31 -19.90
C ALA A 201 9.32 -12.69 -21.00
N ALA A 202 8.86 -13.04 -22.20
CA ALA A 202 9.72 -13.39 -23.33
C ALA A 202 10.45 -12.19 -23.96
N ALA A 203 9.96 -10.96 -23.74
CA ALA A 203 10.57 -9.77 -24.33
C ALA A 203 11.95 -9.46 -23.72
N PRO A 204 12.95 -9.06 -24.54
CA PRO A 204 14.23 -8.61 -24.01
C PRO A 204 14.06 -7.43 -23.06
N LEU A 205 14.71 -7.48 -21.89
CA LEU A 205 14.59 -6.44 -20.87
C LEU A 205 14.95 -5.05 -21.41
N SER A 206 15.96 -4.94 -22.28
CA SER A 206 16.36 -3.68 -22.93
C SER A 206 15.23 -3.05 -23.75
N THR A 207 14.38 -3.87 -24.39
CA THR A 207 13.20 -3.40 -25.13
C THR A 207 12.17 -2.82 -24.16
N LEU A 208 11.87 -3.52 -23.07
CA LEU A 208 10.95 -3.01 -22.05
C LEU A 208 11.46 -1.72 -21.42
N GLN A 209 12.76 -1.60 -21.18
CA GLN A 209 13.39 -0.39 -20.62
C GLN A 209 13.22 0.82 -21.54
N ARG A 210 13.30 0.62 -22.86
CA ARG A 210 13.04 1.68 -23.84
C ARG A 210 11.56 2.11 -23.87
N ILE A 211 10.63 1.21 -23.57
CA ILE A 211 9.19 1.48 -23.59
C ILE A 211 8.71 2.14 -22.26
N LEU A 212 9.18 1.63 -21.12
CA LEU A 212 8.62 1.97 -19.79
C LEU A 212 9.60 2.72 -18.87
N GLY A 213 10.86 2.84 -19.26
CA GLY A 213 11.95 3.29 -18.39
C GLY A 213 12.54 2.16 -17.53
N ALA A 214 13.77 2.36 -17.05
CA ALA A 214 14.60 1.30 -16.47
C ALA A 214 14.02 0.64 -15.20
N ALA A 215 13.44 1.44 -14.30
CA ALA A 215 12.89 0.93 -13.03
C ALA A 215 11.60 0.14 -13.25
N THR A 216 10.64 0.72 -13.97
CA THR A 216 9.34 0.11 -14.26
C THR A 216 9.50 -1.16 -15.09
N ALA A 217 10.35 -1.13 -16.12
CA ALA A 217 10.60 -2.29 -16.98
C ALA A 217 11.14 -3.50 -16.20
N ARG A 218 12.14 -3.30 -15.33
CA ARG A 218 12.68 -4.38 -14.49
C ARG A 218 11.61 -5.02 -13.62
N ARG A 219 10.75 -4.19 -13.03
CA ARG A 219 9.68 -4.65 -12.14
C ARG A 219 8.60 -5.42 -12.89
N VAL A 220 8.10 -4.86 -14.00
CA VAL A 220 7.07 -5.51 -14.84
C VAL A 220 7.59 -6.82 -15.44
N HIS A 221 8.86 -6.86 -15.86
CA HIS A 221 9.51 -8.06 -16.38
C HIS A 221 9.66 -9.17 -15.33
N ALA A 222 9.96 -8.81 -14.08
CA ALA A 222 10.00 -9.76 -12.96
C ALA A 222 8.59 -10.28 -12.63
N TRP A 223 7.60 -9.40 -12.53
CA TRP A 223 6.21 -9.78 -12.27
C TRP A 223 5.61 -10.67 -13.34
N ALA A 224 5.93 -10.43 -14.62
CA ALA A 224 5.51 -11.29 -15.72
C ALA A 224 6.07 -12.72 -15.65
N ARG A 225 7.16 -12.93 -14.89
CA ARG A 225 7.72 -14.25 -14.55
C ARG A 225 7.25 -14.78 -13.19
N GLY A 226 6.30 -14.11 -12.54
CA GLY A 226 5.82 -14.49 -11.21
C GLY A 226 6.81 -14.19 -10.09
N ILE A 227 7.84 -13.39 -10.34
CA ILE A 227 8.86 -13.03 -9.34
C ILE A 227 8.46 -11.72 -8.67
N ASP A 228 8.20 -11.78 -7.36
CA ASP A 228 8.03 -10.60 -6.52
C ASP A 228 8.85 -10.76 -5.23
N PRO A 229 9.94 -9.99 -5.05
CA PRO A 229 10.76 -10.06 -3.86
C PRO A 229 10.15 -9.33 -2.66
N ALA A 230 9.00 -8.66 -2.81
CA ALA A 230 8.37 -7.92 -1.73
C ALA A 230 7.88 -8.87 -0.63
N PRO A 231 8.37 -8.72 0.62
CA PRO A 231 7.87 -9.52 1.74
C PRO A 231 6.51 -8.98 2.21
N VAL A 232 5.72 -9.84 2.86
CA VAL A 232 4.60 -9.40 3.71
C VAL A 232 5.20 -8.63 4.88
N THR A 233 4.81 -7.37 5.06
CA THR A 233 5.41 -6.49 6.06
C THR A 233 4.44 -6.28 7.22
N PRO A 234 4.65 -6.93 8.38
CA PRO A 234 3.78 -6.75 9.54
C PRO A 234 3.84 -5.33 10.05
N ASN A 235 2.69 -4.81 10.52
CA ASN A 235 2.59 -3.45 11.05
C ASN A 235 3.11 -2.37 10.07
N ALA A 236 3.10 -2.65 8.75
CA ALA A 236 3.44 -1.64 7.77
C ALA A 236 2.56 -0.41 8.01
N PRO A 237 3.13 0.79 8.23
CA PRO A 237 2.32 1.98 8.38
C PRO A 237 1.48 2.12 7.10
N ALA A 238 0.17 2.32 7.28
CA ALA A 238 -0.74 2.50 6.15
C ALA A 238 -0.12 3.55 5.22
N ARG A 239 0.16 3.21 3.95
CA ARG A 239 0.83 4.15 3.03
C ARG A 239 -0.10 5.28 2.58
N ALA A 240 -1.40 5.08 2.81
CA ALA A 240 -2.45 5.99 2.44
C ALA A 240 -3.72 5.70 3.25
N MET A 241 -4.55 6.71 3.42
CA MET A 241 -5.85 6.63 4.09
C MET A 241 -6.89 7.34 3.23
N GLY A 242 -8.11 6.83 3.14
CA GLY A 242 -9.14 7.43 2.31
C GLY A 242 -10.53 7.41 2.94
N ALA A 243 -11.39 8.27 2.42
CA ALA A 243 -12.80 8.37 2.75
C ALA A 243 -13.59 8.75 1.49
N GLU A 244 -14.75 8.14 1.28
CA GLU A 244 -15.65 8.42 0.16
C GLU A 244 -17.01 8.87 0.68
N HIS A 245 -17.62 9.85 0.01
CA HIS A 245 -19.01 10.21 0.20
C HIS A 245 -19.78 9.96 -1.11
N ARG A 246 -20.86 9.17 -1.02
CA ARG A 246 -21.77 8.89 -2.12
C ARG A 246 -23.05 9.71 -1.95
N PHE A 247 -23.38 10.51 -2.95
CA PHE A 247 -24.59 11.32 -2.91
C PHE A 247 -25.83 10.43 -3.18
N ARG A 248 -26.95 10.71 -2.51
CA ARG A 248 -28.22 9.99 -2.73
C ARG A 248 -28.79 10.19 -4.14
N ARG A 249 -28.52 11.35 -4.74
CA ARG A 249 -28.86 11.71 -6.11
C ARG A 249 -27.65 12.39 -6.72
N ASP A 250 -27.48 12.27 -8.04
CA ASP A 250 -26.34 12.90 -8.70
C ASP A 250 -26.37 14.42 -8.48
N GLU A 251 -25.33 14.93 -7.83
CA GLU A 251 -25.24 16.27 -7.27
C GLU A 251 -24.69 17.27 -8.28
N LEU A 252 -25.33 18.44 -8.35
CA LEU A 252 -24.94 19.55 -9.23
C LEU A 252 -24.44 20.76 -8.42
N ASP A 253 -24.91 20.90 -7.18
CA ASP A 253 -24.63 22.05 -6.34
C ASP A 253 -23.15 22.05 -5.89
N PRO A 254 -22.35 23.05 -6.30
CA PRO A 254 -20.96 23.17 -5.84
C PRO A 254 -20.84 23.35 -4.32
N VAL A 255 -21.83 23.95 -3.66
CA VAL A 255 -21.81 24.16 -2.20
C VAL A 255 -21.95 22.83 -1.47
N ARG A 256 -22.87 21.95 -1.90
CA ARG A 256 -23.01 20.60 -1.32
C ARG A 256 -21.76 19.75 -1.56
N ARG A 257 -21.17 19.83 -2.74
CA ARG A 257 -19.89 19.15 -3.04
C ARG A 257 -18.77 19.62 -2.12
N ARG A 258 -18.62 20.93 -1.91
CA ARG A 258 -17.63 21.49 -0.97
C ARG A 258 -17.89 21.05 0.48
N ARG A 259 -19.14 21.03 0.93
CA ARG A 259 -19.47 20.51 2.28
C ARG A 259 -19.08 19.04 2.44
N ALA A 260 -19.32 18.21 1.43
CA ALA A 260 -18.88 16.81 1.47
C ALA A 260 -17.36 16.70 1.57
N LEU A 261 -16.60 17.50 0.80
CA LEU A 261 -15.14 17.53 0.88
C LEU A 261 -14.63 17.99 2.24
N LEU A 262 -15.24 19.02 2.85
CA LEU A 262 -14.92 19.46 4.21
C LEU A 262 -15.11 18.33 5.22
N THR A 263 -16.24 17.62 5.15
CA THR A 263 -16.52 16.49 6.04
C THR A 263 -15.50 15.36 5.86
N LEU A 264 -15.17 15.01 4.62
CA LEU A 264 -14.16 13.98 4.34
C LEU A 264 -12.77 14.41 4.83
N ALA A 265 -12.39 15.67 4.62
CA ALA A 265 -11.12 16.20 5.09
C ALA A 265 -11.03 16.25 6.63
N ASP A 266 -12.10 16.63 7.32
CA ASP A 266 -12.16 16.60 8.79
C ASP A 266 -12.04 15.17 9.33
N GLY A 267 -12.80 14.22 8.76
CA GLY A 267 -12.70 12.81 9.13
C GLY A 267 -11.29 12.23 8.92
N LEU A 268 -10.65 12.55 7.79
CA LEU A 268 -9.27 12.16 7.52
C LEU A 268 -8.27 12.83 8.49
N GLY A 269 -8.43 14.13 8.75
CA GLY A 269 -7.58 14.86 9.70
C GLY A 269 -7.65 14.27 11.11
N VAL A 270 -8.86 13.97 11.61
CA VAL A 270 -9.05 13.31 12.89
C VAL A 270 -8.37 11.95 12.92
N ARG A 271 -8.58 11.12 11.89
CA ARG A 271 -7.97 9.78 11.84
C ARG A 271 -6.44 9.84 11.83
N LEU A 272 -5.86 10.75 11.04
CA LEU A 272 -4.41 10.98 11.00
C LEU A 272 -3.86 11.39 12.38
N ARG A 273 -4.53 12.31 13.07
CA ARG A 273 -4.10 12.75 14.40
C ARG A 273 -4.25 11.65 15.46
N THR A 274 -5.34 10.88 15.42
CA THR A 274 -5.55 9.73 16.32
C THR A 274 -4.53 8.62 16.08
N SER A 275 -4.08 8.42 14.83
CA SER A 275 -3.04 7.44 14.48
C SER A 275 -1.61 7.97 14.64
N GLY A 276 -1.41 9.22 15.05
CA GLY A 276 -0.09 9.84 15.15
C GLY A 276 0.64 10.00 13.81
N GLN A 277 -0.11 10.12 12.72
CA GLN A 277 0.43 10.19 11.36
C GLN A 277 0.17 11.55 10.71
N VAL A 278 0.99 11.88 9.71
CA VAL A 278 0.78 13.02 8.81
C VAL A 278 0.84 12.56 7.35
N ALA A 279 0.24 13.31 6.44
CA ALA A 279 0.19 12.96 5.02
C ALA A 279 0.99 13.92 4.16
N ALA A 280 1.75 13.41 3.19
CA ALA A 280 2.54 14.21 2.25
C ALA A 280 1.77 14.61 0.98
N ALA A 281 0.70 13.89 0.63
CA ALA A 281 -0.11 14.19 -0.56
C ALA A 281 -1.59 13.90 -0.33
N ILE A 282 -2.45 14.53 -1.14
CA ILE A 282 -3.88 14.29 -1.17
C ILE A 282 -4.38 14.11 -2.62
N SER A 283 -5.20 13.10 -2.81
CA SER A 283 -5.82 12.69 -4.07
C SER A 283 -7.33 12.85 -3.96
N LEU A 284 -7.94 13.62 -4.87
CA LEU A 284 -9.38 13.75 -5.04
C LEU A 284 -9.82 12.89 -6.23
N THR A 285 -10.77 11.98 -6.00
CA THR A 285 -11.46 11.24 -7.05
C THR A 285 -12.92 11.67 -7.10
N VAL A 286 -13.37 12.07 -8.28
CA VAL A 286 -14.77 12.43 -8.56
C VAL A 286 -15.35 11.40 -9.52
N ARG A 287 -16.46 10.78 -9.14
CA ARG A 287 -17.24 9.88 -10.01
C ARG A 287 -18.48 10.60 -10.52
N TYR A 288 -18.70 10.55 -11.82
CA TYR A 288 -19.83 11.22 -12.46
C TYR A 288 -21.03 10.29 -12.66
N ALA A 289 -22.17 10.84 -13.06
CA ALA A 289 -23.40 10.10 -13.33
C ALA A 289 -23.26 9.05 -14.45
N ASP A 290 -22.37 9.28 -15.42
CA ASP A 290 -22.04 8.35 -16.50
C ASP A 290 -21.07 7.23 -16.09
N ARG A 291 -20.71 7.16 -14.79
CA ARG A 291 -19.73 6.25 -14.19
C ARG A 291 -18.27 6.50 -14.58
N SER A 292 -17.98 7.54 -15.36
CA SER A 292 -16.59 7.95 -15.57
C SER A 292 -16.01 8.53 -14.27
N THR A 293 -14.68 8.52 -14.14
CA THR A 293 -13.98 9.01 -12.96
C THR A 293 -12.80 9.89 -13.33
N THR A 294 -12.67 11.01 -12.64
CA THR A 294 -11.46 11.85 -12.71
C THR A 294 -10.77 11.85 -11.36
N THR A 295 -9.47 11.53 -11.36
CA THR A 295 -8.62 11.59 -10.18
C THR A 295 -7.53 12.63 -10.37
N ARG A 296 -7.32 13.48 -9.36
CA ARG A 296 -6.23 14.46 -9.32
C ARG A 296 -5.53 14.38 -7.97
N THR A 297 -4.21 14.41 -8.00
CA THR A 297 -3.36 14.34 -6.81
C THR A 297 -2.55 15.62 -6.68
N ARG A 298 -2.38 16.08 -5.45
CA ARG A 298 -1.54 17.22 -5.10
C ARG A 298 -0.66 16.87 -3.91
N THR A 299 0.65 17.03 -4.10
CA THR A 299 1.62 17.00 -2.99
C THR A 299 1.42 18.24 -2.14
N LEU A 300 1.40 18.05 -0.82
CA LEU A 300 1.31 19.14 0.15
C LEU A 300 2.69 19.77 0.33
N THR A 301 2.73 21.07 0.63
CA THR A 301 3.99 21.81 0.86
C THR A 301 4.77 21.22 2.04
N GLU A 302 4.04 20.78 3.06
CA GLU A 302 4.56 20.06 4.22
C GLU A 302 3.67 18.86 4.53
N PRO A 303 4.23 17.73 5.02
CA PRO A 303 3.43 16.63 5.52
C PRO A 303 2.58 17.09 6.72
N THR A 304 1.26 16.95 6.63
CA THR A 304 0.35 17.51 7.65
C THR A 304 -0.86 16.63 7.94
N ALA A 305 -1.39 16.77 9.15
CA ALA A 305 -2.68 16.24 9.59
C ALA A 305 -3.68 17.36 9.93
N HIS A 306 -3.35 18.60 9.54
CA HIS A 306 -4.15 19.80 9.85
C HIS A 306 -5.38 19.88 8.94
N THR A 307 -6.59 19.85 9.52
CA THR A 307 -7.85 19.78 8.77
C THR A 307 -8.03 20.97 7.82
N PRO A 308 -7.78 22.24 8.20
CA PRO A 308 -7.82 23.38 7.29
C PRO A 308 -6.90 23.23 6.08
N ALA A 309 -5.67 22.74 6.26
CA ALA A 309 -4.72 22.53 5.17
C ALA A 309 -5.22 21.45 4.19
N LEU A 310 -5.71 20.33 4.72
CA LEU A 310 -6.30 19.25 3.92
C LEU A 310 -7.55 19.72 3.16
N THR A 311 -8.42 20.51 3.82
CA THR A 311 -9.65 21.06 3.23
C THR A 311 -9.32 22.04 2.11
N ALA A 312 -8.38 22.97 2.34
CA ALA A 312 -7.94 23.92 1.33
C ALA A 312 -7.35 23.19 0.11
N ALA A 313 -6.60 22.10 0.34
CA ALA A 313 -6.09 21.26 -0.73
C ALA A 313 -7.16 20.54 -1.53
N ALA A 314 -8.15 19.95 -0.85
CA ALA A 314 -9.29 19.32 -1.48
C ALA A 314 -10.11 20.32 -2.31
N TYR A 315 -10.32 21.54 -1.82
CA TYR A 315 -11.00 22.61 -2.55
C TYR A 315 -10.25 23.05 -3.79
N ALA A 316 -8.93 23.27 -3.68
CA ALA A 316 -8.11 23.65 -4.83
C ALA A 316 -8.13 22.55 -5.91
N LEU A 317 -8.04 21.27 -5.51
CA LEU A 317 -8.19 20.14 -6.43
C LEU A 317 -9.56 20.11 -7.11
N HIS A 318 -10.62 20.33 -6.33
CA HIS A 318 -12.00 20.35 -6.85
C HIS A 318 -12.22 21.52 -7.83
N ASP A 319 -11.72 22.71 -7.50
CA ASP A 319 -11.87 23.90 -8.35
C ASP A 319 -11.08 23.74 -9.66
N ALA A 320 -9.89 23.14 -9.61
CA ALA A 320 -9.07 22.85 -10.78
C ALA A 320 -9.72 21.85 -11.76
N LEU A 321 -10.68 21.04 -11.31
CA LEU A 321 -11.45 20.16 -12.21
C LEU A 321 -12.43 20.93 -13.09
N GLY A 322 -12.74 22.20 -12.79
CA GLY A 322 -13.58 23.04 -13.64
C GLY A 322 -14.96 22.45 -13.91
N LEU A 323 -15.58 21.84 -12.90
CA LEU A 323 -16.82 21.05 -13.01
C LEU A 323 -18.05 21.91 -13.32
N GLN A 324 -18.14 22.40 -14.56
CA GLN A 324 -19.26 23.17 -15.09
C GLN A 324 -20.42 22.22 -15.41
N ARG A 325 -21.51 22.29 -14.63
CA ARG A 325 -22.75 21.49 -14.81
C ARG A 325 -22.57 19.96 -14.78
N ALA A 326 -21.42 19.47 -14.30
CA ALA A 326 -21.17 18.03 -14.16
C ALA A 326 -22.01 17.44 -13.02
N ARG A 327 -22.73 16.35 -13.32
CA ARG A 327 -23.49 15.57 -12.33
C ARG A 327 -22.54 14.63 -11.59
N VAL A 328 -22.33 14.88 -10.30
CA VAL A 328 -21.39 14.13 -9.46
C VAL A 328 -22.13 13.10 -8.62
N ARG A 329 -21.74 11.83 -8.73
CA ARG A 329 -22.33 10.73 -7.99
C ARG A 329 -21.62 10.45 -6.66
N SER A 330 -20.29 10.54 -6.66
CA SER A 330 -19.49 10.42 -5.44
C SER A 330 -18.21 11.24 -5.51
N VAL A 331 -17.71 11.59 -4.32
CA VAL A 331 -16.40 12.22 -4.12
C VAL A 331 -15.62 11.41 -3.10
N ALA A 332 -14.35 11.14 -3.39
CA ALA A 332 -13.45 10.45 -2.49
C ALA A 332 -12.16 11.24 -2.30
N LEU A 333 -11.72 11.37 -1.06
CA LEU A 333 -10.42 11.90 -0.71
C LEU A 333 -9.53 10.74 -0.24
N ARG A 334 -8.29 10.75 -0.70
CA ARG A 334 -7.25 9.82 -0.26
C ARG A 334 -6.00 10.61 0.07
N VAL A 335 -5.51 10.51 1.29
CA VAL A 335 -4.22 11.03 1.70
C VAL A 335 -3.15 9.95 1.52
N GLU A 336 -1.97 10.34 1.08
CA GLU A 336 -0.87 9.44 0.68
C GLU A 336 0.46 9.91 1.28
N GLY A 337 1.44 9.01 1.31
CA GLY A 337 2.74 9.28 1.89
C GLY A 337 2.65 9.50 3.39
N LEU A 338 1.93 8.60 4.08
CA LEU A 338 1.77 8.71 5.52
C LEU A 338 3.07 8.41 6.23
N THR A 339 3.45 9.31 7.13
CA THR A 339 4.64 9.16 7.99
C THR A 339 4.29 9.47 9.43
N ASP A 340 5.11 9.01 10.36
CA ASP A 340 5.00 9.37 11.77
C ASP A 340 5.06 10.90 11.92
N ALA A 341 4.14 11.47 12.69
CA ALA A 341 4.08 12.91 12.94
C ALA A 341 5.34 13.44 13.65
N GLY A 342 5.99 12.63 14.49
CA GLY A 342 7.23 12.97 15.18
C GLY A 342 8.47 13.00 14.27
N LEU A 343 8.40 12.38 13.09
CA LEU A 343 9.47 12.41 12.08
C LEU A 343 9.24 13.48 11.01
N ALA A 344 8.08 14.14 11.03
CA ALA A 344 7.73 15.15 10.04
C ALA A 344 8.37 16.49 10.41
N SER A 345 9.02 17.11 9.42
CA SER A 345 9.47 18.49 9.54
C SER A 345 8.28 19.42 9.33
N HIS A 346 8.04 20.29 10.32
CA HIS A 346 7.02 21.32 10.29
C HIS A 346 7.69 22.68 10.26
N GLN A 347 7.29 23.53 9.32
CA GLN A 347 7.73 24.92 9.33
C GLN A 347 6.89 25.73 10.31
N LEU A 348 7.49 26.14 11.43
CA LEU A 348 6.83 27.03 12.38
C LEU A 348 6.45 28.34 11.69
N THR A 349 5.19 28.74 11.84
CA THR A 349 4.69 30.04 11.40
C THR A 349 4.57 31.00 12.59
N PHE A 350 4.80 32.28 12.34
CA PHE A 350 4.53 33.34 13.31
C PHE A 350 3.08 33.84 13.24
N ASP A 351 2.23 33.22 12.40
CA ASP A 351 0.81 33.55 12.30
C ASP A 351 0.03 33.00 13.52
N PRO A 352 -0.48 33.86 14.41
CA PRO A 352 -1.25 33.42 15.57
C PRO A 352 -2.57 32.74 15.21
N ALA A 353 -3.09 32.93 13.99
CA ALA A 353 -4.33 32.28 13.55
C ALA A 353 -4.15 30.78 13.30
N ASP A 354 -3.01 30.37 12.75
CA ASP A 354 -2.67 28.96 12.52
C ASP A 354 -2.48 28.21 13.84
N GLU A 355 -1.70 28.80 14.76
CA GLU A 355 -1.48 28.29 16.12
C GLU A 355 -2.81 28.10 16.86
N LYS A 356 -3.71 29.09 16.79
CA LYS A 356 -5.04 29.01 17.42
C LYS A 356 -5.89 27.90 16.81
N SER A 357 -5.84 27.74 15.49
CA SER A 357 -6.60 26.70 14.77
C SER A 357 -6.14 25.31 15.18
N ARG A 358 -4.83 25.08 15.31
CA ARG A 358 -4.28 23.80 15.77
C ARG A 358 -4.65 23.50 17.23
N ARG A 359 -4.58 24.49 18.12
CA ARG A 359 -5.04 24.33 19.51
C ARG A 359 -6.53 24.01 19.59
N LEU A 360 -7.34 24.60 18.70
CA LEU A 360 -8.77 24.30 18.59
C LEU A 360 -9.00 22.84 18.17
N GLU A 361 -8.27 22.34 17.17
CA GLU A 361 -8.35 20.94 16.74
C GLU A 361 -8.00 19.97 17.87
N ALA A 362 -6.88 20.22 18.58
CA ALA A 362 -6.48 19.39 19.71
C ALA A 362 -7.52 19.42 20.85
N ALA A 363 -8.21 20.54 21.06
CA ALA A 363 -9.32 20.63 22.02
C ALA A 363 -10.56 19.86 21.52
N ALA A 364 -10.90 20.01 20.24
CA ALA A 364 -12.02 19.31 19.62
C ALA A 364 -11.83 17.79 19.64
N ASP A 365 -10.63 17.30 19.36
CA ASP A 365 -10.31 15.87 19.36
C ASP A 365 -10.35 15.29 20.78
N ARG A 366 -9.88 16.02 21.79
CA ARG A 366 -10.06 15.62 23.20
C ARG A 366 -11.54 15.54 23.60
N ALA A 367 -12.36 16.48 23.13
CA ALA A 367 -13.80 16.43 23.37
C ALA A 367 -14.44 15.22 22.67
N ARG A 368 -14.05 14.92 21.42
CA ARG A 368 -14.54 13.75 20.67
C ARG A 368 -14.13 12.43 21.33
N ALA A 369 -12.91 12.33 21.84
CA ALA A 369 -12.44 11.14 22.55
C ALA A 369 -13.25 10.87 23.84
N ARG A 370 -13.67 11.92 24.54
CA ARG A 370 -14.41 11.80 25.81
C ARG A 370 -15.92 11.65 25.63
N PHE A 371 -16.50 12.33 24.63
CA PHE A 371 -17.96 12.47 24.49
C PHE A 371 -18.50 11.87 23.18
N GLY A 372 -17.65 11.25 22.37
CA GLY A 372 -18.01 10.63 21.10
C GLY A 372 -17.81 11.52 19.87
N VAL A 373 -17.80 10.88 18.70
CA VAL A 373 -17.48 11.52 17.40
C VAL A 373 -18.46 12.62 16.97
N SER A 374 -19.66 12.68 17.55
CA SER A 374 -20.65 13.73 17.30
C SER A 374 -20.50 14.97 18.16
N ALA A 375 -19.64 14.96 19.19
CA ALA A 375 -19.54 16.03 20.17
C ALA A 375 -19.10 17.37 19.58
N VAL A 376 -18.19 17.35 18.60
CA VAL A 376 -17.71 18.55 17.90
C VAL A 376 -17.64 18.27 16.40
N ARG A 377 -18.32 19.09 15.60
CA ARG A 377 -18.36 18.98 14.13
C ARG A 377 -18.23 20.36 13.48
N PRO A 378 -17.62 20.46 12.30
CA PRO A 378 -17.66 21.68 11.50
C PRO A 378 -19.10 22.12 11.23
N ALA A 379 -19.36 23.44 11.21
CA ALA A 379 -20.71 23.98 10.97
C ALA A 379 -21.28 23.60 9.58
N GLY A 380 -20.43 23.23 8.63
CA GLY A 380 -20.81 22.77 7.29
C GLY A 380 -20.88 21.26 7.12
N PHE A 381 -20.80 20.48 8.22
CA PHE A 381 -20.73 19.02 8.18
C PHE A 381 -21.99 18.40 7.56
N LEU A 382 -21.80 17.42 6.67
CA LEU A 382 -22.85 16.54 6.18
C LEU A 382 -22.79 15.21 6.92
N ASP A 383 -23.94 14.69 7.34
CA ASP A 383 -24.00 13.31 7.84
C ASP A 383 -23.63 12.36 6.69
N VAL A 384 -22.42 11.80 6.79
CA VAL A 384 -21.97 10.73 5.90
C VAL A 384 -22.63 9.46 6.42
N ALA A 385 -23.58 8.94 5.63
CA ALA A 385 -24.21 7.65 5.87
C ALA A 385 -23.32 6.51 5.37
#